data_AF-A0A257N4P8-F1
#
_entry.id   AF-A0A257N4P8-F1
#
_cell.length_a   1.000
_cell.length_b   1.000
_cell.length_c   1.000
_cell.angle_alpha   90.00
_cell.angle_beta   90.00
_cell.angle_gamma   90.00
#
_symmetry.space_group_name_H-M   'P 1'
#
loop_
_entity.id
_entity.type
_entity.pdbx_description
1 polymer ?
#
loop_
_entity_poly.entity_id
_entity_poly.type
_entity_poly.pdbx_seq_one_letter_code
_entity_poly.pdbx_strand_id
1 'polypeptide(L)'
;MRKKYPSDLSRELFAEHNEKLKDLDKEIKNQDHRIGRLCNQNQRSKRFLNVPDVGVIIATMIAADIGDGKGYVSSRDYAASLGVVPKQQSSGDKQVYLGVSKRGNRYIRTMLIHGARSVLKTCSFWVN
;
A
#
# COMPACT_ATOMS: atom_id res chain seq x y z
N MET A 1 11.39 45.56 10.82
CA MET A 1 10.89 44.26 11.32
C MET A 1 12.06 43.46 11.91
N ARG A 2 12.11 43.20 13.22
CA ARG A 2 13.14 42.32 13.81
C ARG A 2 12.80 40.87 13.46
N LYS A 3 13.67 40.16 12.75
CA LYS A 3 13.58 38.70 12.60
C LYS A 3 13.69 38.08 13.99
N LYS A 4 12.64 37.41 14.45
CA LYS A 4 12.62 36.69 15.72
C LYS A 4 13.27 35.33 15.47
N TYR A 5 14.58 35.25 15.70
CA TYR A 5 15.30 33.98 15.62
C TYR A 5 14.90 33.08 16.80
N PRO A 6 14.82 31.76 16.59
CA PRO A 6 14.58 30.81 17.69
C PRO A 6 15.66 30.96 18.76
N SER A 7 15.28 30.84 20.03
CA SER A 7 16.22 30.88 21.16
C SER A 7 17.24 29.75 21.07
N ASP A 8 18.37 29.87 21.74
CA ASP A 8 19.41 28.82 21.73
C ASP A 8 18.86 27.46 22.19
N LEU A 9 18.04 27.46 23.23
CA LEU A 9 17.31 26.26 23.69
C LEU A 9 16.41 25.67 22.59
N SER A 10 15.73 26.52 21.81
CA SER A 10 14.89 26.02 20.71
C SER A 10 15.74 25.36 19.61
N ARG A 11 16.91 25.93 19.30
CA ARG A 11 17.84 25.38 18.30
C ARG A 11 18.42 24.04 18.75
N GLU A 12 18.77 23.93 20.03
CA GLU A 12 19.23 22.68 20.66
C GLU A 12 18.15 21.60 20.60
N LEU A 13 16.92 21.90 21.05
CA LEU A 13 15.80 20.96 20.99
C LEU A 13 15.50 20.50 19.56
N PHE A 14 15.54 21.41 18.58
CA PHE A 14 15.35 21.02 17.18
C PHE A 14 16.49 20.14 16.66
N ALA A 15 17.74 20.39 17.07
CA ALA A 15 18.87 19.54 16.71
C ALA A 15 18.69 18.12 17.27
N GLU A 16 18.30 17.99 18.54
CA GLU A 16 18.02 16.69 19.17
C GLU A 16 16.90 15.92 18.46
N HIS A 17 15.78 16.59 18.14
CA HIS A 17 14.67 15.94 17.42
C HIS A 17 15.06 15.55 16.00
N ASN A 18 15.89 16.35 15.34
CA ASN A 18 16.40 16.04 14.01
C ASN A 18 17.31 14.80 14.03
N GLU A 19 18.17 14.65 15.04
CA GLU A 19 18.97 13.42 15.19
C GLU A 19 18.08 12.20 15.42
N LYS A 20 17.04 12.31 16.27
CA LYS A 20 16.05 11.23 16.46
C LYS A 20 15.35 10.85 15.16
N LEU A 21 14.95 11.82 14.33
CA LEU A 21 14.33 11.57 13.03
C LEU A 21 15.28 10.83 12.08
N LYS A 22 16.56 11.24 12.04
CA LYS A 22 17.57 10.55 11.23
C LYS A 22 17.77 9.10 11.66
N ASP A 23 17.73 8.83 12.96
CA ASP A 23 17.88 7.46 13.46
C ASP A 23 16.66 6.60 13.12
N LEU A 24 15.44 7.13 13.25
CA LEU A 24 14.23 6.46 12.79
C LEU A 24 14.26 6.18 11.28
N ASP A 25 14.76 7.12 10.47
CA ASP A 25 14.93 6.90 9.02
C ASP A 25 15.90 5.75 8.72
N LYS A 26 16.98 5.61 9.50
CA LYS A 26 17.90 4.46 9.38
C LYS A 26 17.20 3.15 9.74
N GLU A 27 16.41 3.14 10.81
CA GLU A 27 15.66 1.96 11.22
C GLU A 27 14.64 1.55 10.17
N ILE A 28 13.87 2.50 9.62
CA ILE A 28 12.90 2.27 8.54
C ILE A 28 13.60 1.62 7.34
N LYS A 29 14.73 2.19 6.89
CA LYS A 29 15.52 1.62 5.78
C LYS A 29 15.98 0.20 6.06
N ASN A 30 16.40 -0.09 7.30
CA ASN A 30 16.77 -1.45 7.68
C ASN A 30 15.57 -2.41 7.61
N GLN A 31 14.38 -1.98 8.04
CA GLN A 31 13.16 -2.79 7.88
C GLN A 31 12.80 -2.98 6.40
N ASP A 32 12.90 -1.95 5.57
CA ASP A 32 12.68 -2.06 4.13
C ASP A 32 13.61 -3.09 3.49
N HIS A 33 14.89 -3.11 3.87
CA HIS A 33 15.83 -4.14 3.42
C HIS A 33 15.44 -5.54 3.88
N ARG A 34 14.93 -5.70 5.11
CA ARG A 34 14.44 -6.99 5.62
C ARG A 34 13.23 -7.47 4.83
N ILE A 35 12.27 -6.58 4.56
CA ILE A 35 11.10 -6.87 3.73
C ILE A 35 11.53 -7.22 2.30
N GLY A 36 12.51 -6.51 1.74
CA GLY A 36 13.13 -6.82 0.45
C GLY A 36 13.70 -8.24 0.39
N ARG A 37 14.43 -8.65 1.42
CA ARG A 37 14.95 -10.03 1.54
C ARG A 37 13.83 -11.06 1.62
N LEU A 38 12.81 -10.82 2.45
CA LEU A 38 11.65 -11.71 2.57
C LEU A 38 10.94 -11.88 1.22
N CYS A 39 10.71 -10.78 0.50
CA CYS A 39 10.12 -10.79 -0.83
C CYS A 39 10.96 -11.63 -1.81
N ASN A 40 12.29 -11.44 -1.79
CA ASN A 40 13.23 -12.17 -2.64
C ASN A 40 13.42 -13.65 -2.26
N GLN A 41 12.98 -14.08 -1.08
CA GLN A 41 13.01 -15.50 -0.68
C GLN A 41 11.67 -16.19 -0.94
N ASN A 42 10.59 -15.44 -1.13
CA ASN A 42 9.25 -15.97 -1.36
C ASN A 42 8.88 -15.94 -2.84
N GLN A 43 8.74 -17.12 -3.46
CA GLN A 43 8.41 -17.23 -4.88
C GLN A 43 7.04 -16.63 -5.24
N ARG A 44 6.06 -16.63 -4.32
CA ARG A 44 4.76 -16.00 -4.54
C ARG A 44 4.89 -14.48 -4.54
N SER A 45 5.63 -13.91 -3.58
CA SER A 45 5.92 -12.47 -3.56
C SER A 45 6.62 -12.02 -4.84
N LYS A 46 7.62 -12.78 -5.33
CA LYS A 46 8.30 -12.47 -6.60
C LYS A 46 7.35 -12.41 -7.79
N ARG A 47 6.37 -13.32 -7.87
CA ARG A 47 5.39 -13.31 -8.97
C ARG A 47 4.60 -12.00 -9.02
N PHE A 48 4.28 -11.42 -7.86
CA PHE A 48 3.56 -10.15 -7.79
C PHE A 48 4.40 -8.95 -8.23
N LEU A 49 5.73 -8.99 -8.13
CA LEU A 49 6.61 -7.92 -8.60
C LEU A 49 6.55 -7.70 -10.12
N ASN A 50 6.05 -8.68 -10.87
CA ASN A 50 5.84 -8.54 -12.32
C ASN A 50 4.60 -7.71 -12.67
N VAL A 51 3.74 -7.40 -11.70
CA VAL A 51 2.56 -6.56 -11.90
C VAL A 51 2.99 -5.09 -11.86
N PRO A 52 2.61 -4.26 -12.84
CA PRO A 52 2.90 -2.83 -12.82
C PRO A 52 2.47 -2.18 -11.51
N ASP A 53 3.33 -1.31 -10.95
CA ASP A 53 3.15 -0.58 -9.68
C ASP A 53 3.06 -1.44 -8.41
N VAL A 54 3.28 -2.75 -8.51
CA VAL A 54 3.39 -3.63 -7.34
C VAL A 54 4.86 -3.69 -6.89
N GLY A 55 5.19 -2.85 -5.91
CA GLY A 55 6.48 -2.88 -5.23
C GLY A 55 6.58 -3.96 -4.14
N VAL A 56 7.78 -4.10 -3.57
CA VAL A 56 8.14 -5.10 -2.53
C VAL A 56 7.13 -5.16 -1.38
N ILE A 57 6.71 -4.01 -0.85
CA ILE A 57 5.75 -3.95 0.26
C ILE A 57 4.41 -4.58 -0.13
N ILE A 58 3.86 -4.17 -1.28
CA ILE A 58 2.57 -4.66 -1.77
C ILE A 58 2.68 -6.16 -2.11
N ALA A 59 3.73 -6.56 -2.80
CA ALA A 59 3.98 -7.95 -3.17
C ALA A 59 4.06 -8.88 -1.95
N THR A 60 4.78 -8.46 -0.91
CA THR A 60 4.94 -9.25 0.32
C THR A 60 3.63 -9.31 1.11
N MET A 61 2.92 -8.20 1.19
CA MET A 61 1.63 -8.09 1.87
C MET A 61 0.54 -8.95 1.20
N ILE A 62 0.41 -8.89 -0.13
CA ILE A 62 -0.54 -9.75 -0.87
C ILE A 62 -0.17 -11.21 -0.69
N ALA A 63 1.11 -11.57 -0.84
CA ALA A 63 1.56 -12.96 -0.70
C ALA A 63 1.31 -13.53 0.70
N ALA A 64 1.42 -12.69 1.74
CA ALA A 64 1.10 -13.08 3.11
C ALA A 64 -0.41 -13.24 3.35
N ASP A 65 -1.22 -12.37 2.76
CA ASP A 65 -2.68 -12.35 2.94
C ASP A 65 -3.39 -13.46 2.13
N ILE A 66 -3.02 -13.64 0.86
CA ILE A 66 -3.65 -14.65 -0.02
C ILE A 66 -3.22 -16.08 0.31
N GLY A 67 -2.07 -16.24 0.98
CA GLY A 67 -1.48 -17.56 1.27
C GLY A 67 -1.19 -18.34 -0.01
N ASP A 68 -1.79 -19.52 -0.17
CA ASP A 68 -1.67 -20.36 -1.37
C ASP A 68 -2.80 -20.13 -2.40
N GLY A 69 -3.75 -19.24 -2.09
CA GLY A 69 -4.87 -18.88 -2.96
C GLY A 69 -5.98 -19.92 -3.06
N LYS A 70 -5.84 -21.12 -2.47
CA LYS A 70 -6.84 -22.18 -2.60
C LYS A 70 -8.15 -21.88 -1.89
N GLY A 71 -8.15 -20.91 -0.98
CA GLY A 71 -9.37 -20.40 -0.32
C GLY A 71 -10.28 -19.59 -1.24
N TYR A 72 -9.88 -19.30 -2.48
CA TYR A 72 -10.64 -18.52 -3.44
C TYR A 72 -10.86 -19.32 -4.73
N VAL A 73 -12.10 -19.33 -5.22
CA VAL A 73 -12.47 -19.99 -6.49
C VAL A 73 -11.89 -19.21 -7.67
N SER A 74 -11.89 -17.89 -7.56
CA SER A 74 -11.36 -16.98 -8.59
C SER A 74 -10.62 -15.79 -7.99
N SER A 75 -9.81 -15.11 -8.83
CA SER A 75 -9.19 -13.84 -8.45
C SER A 75 -10.20 -12.74 -8.12
N ARG A 76 -11.41 -12.81 -8.70
CA ARG A 76 -12.51 -11.88 -8.38
C ARG A 76 -13.01 -12.08 -6.96
N ASP A 77 -13.01 -13.31 -6.46
CA ASP A 77 -13.41 -13.60 -5.08
C ASP A 77 -12.40 -13.06 -4.08
N TYR A 78 -11.11 -13.12 -4.43
CA TYR A 78 -10.07 -12.46 -3.64
C TYR A 78 -10.21 -10.93 -3.68
N ALA A 79 -10.45 -10.33 -4.86
CA ALA A 79 -10.73 -8.90 -4.96
C ALA A 79 -11.97 -8.49 -4.13
N ALA A 80 -12.99 -9.36 -4.08
CA ALA A 80 -14.17 -9.16 -3.26
C ALA A 80 -13.87 -9.25 -1.76
N SER A 81 -13.02 -10.19 -1.34
CA SER A 81 -12.59 -10.33 0.06
C SER A 81 -11.81 -9.12 0.56
N LEU A 82 -11.06 -8.44 -0.32
CA LEU A 82 -10.37 -7.17 -0.04
C LEU A 82 -11.30 -5.94 -0.08
N GLY A 83 -12.53 -6.12 -0.57
CA GLY A 83 -13.55 -5.08 -0.72
C GLY A 83 -13.16 -3.97 -1.68
N VAL A 84 -12.35 -4.29 -2.71
CA VAL A 84 -12.06 -3.41 -3.85
C VAL A 84 -13.14 -3.49 -4.94
N VAL A 85 -14.08 -4.41 -4.82
CA VAL A 85 -15.21 -4.57 -5.74
C VAL A 85 -16.39 -3.64 -5.37
N PRO A 86 -17.29 -3.33 -6.33
CA PRO A 86 -18.55 -2.66 -6.03
C PRO A 86 -19.37 -3.43 -5.00
N LYS A 87 -20.05 -2.72 -4.10
CA LYS A 87 -21.05 -3.32 -3.22
C LYS A 87 -22.26 -3.74 -4.06
N GLN A 88 -22.73 -4.97 -3.89
CA GLN A 88 -23.95 -5.44 -4.54
C GLN A 88 -25.09 -5.50 -3.53
N GLN A 89 -26.25 -4.94 -3.91
CA GLN A 89 -27.55 -5.20 -3.28
C GLN A 89 -28.47 -5.71 -4.36
N SER A 90 -28.98 -6.93 -4.22
CA SER A 90 -29.86 -7.54 -5.23
C SER A 90 -31.07 -8.14 -4.53
N SER A 91 -32.25 -7.91 -5.09
CA SER A 91 -33.52 -8.44 -4.62
C SER A 91 -34.36 -8.85 -5.82
N GLY A 92 -34.83 -10.10 -5.85
CA GLY A 92 -35.52 -10.65 -7.03
C GLY A 92 -34.66 -10.52 -8.28
N ASP A 93 -35.24 -9.99 -9.36
CA ASP A 93 -34.59 -9.85 -10.68
C ASP A 93 -33.75 -8.57 -10.85
N LYS A 94 -33.63 -7.73 -9.80
CA LYS A 94 -32.90 -6.47 -9.91
C LYS A 94 -31.52 -6.56 -9.24
N GLN A 95 -30.47 -6.44 -10.06
CA GLN A 95 -29.11 -6.24 -9.57
C GLN A 95 -28.80 -4.75 -9.44
N VAL A 96 -28.44 -4.31 -8.23
CA VAL A 96 -27.98 -2.94 -7.96
C VAL A 96 -26.53 -2.98 -7.48
N TYR A 97 -25.64 -2.36 -8.26
CA TYR A 97 -24.26 -2.11 -7.88
C TYR A 97 -24.14 -0.70 -7.29
N LEU A 98 -23.47 -0.60 -6.14
CA LEU A 98 -23.23 0.64 -5.41
C LEU A 98 -21.73 0.98 -5.42
N GLY A 99 -21.32 1.95 -4.61
CA GLY A 99 -19.91 2.29 -4.42
C GLY A 99 -19.06 1.12 -3.91
N VAL A 100 -17.75 1.33 -3.86
CA VAL A 100 -16.78 0.32 -3.38
C VAL A 100 -17.21 -0.26 -2.04
N SER A 101 -17.20 -1.60 -1.94
CA SER A 101 -17.69 -2.35 -0.78
C SER A 101 -17.02 -1.93 0.54
N LYS A 102 -15.72 -1.64 0.52
CA LYS A 102 -14.90 -1.28 1.69
C LYS A 102 -14.86 -2.36 2.79
N ARG A 103 -15.45 -3.54 2.57
CA ARG A 103 -15.32 -4.72 3.43
C ARG A 103 -13.91 -5.33 3.33
N GLY A 104 -13.51 -6.15 4.29
CA GLY A 104 -12.19 -6.78 4.29
C GLY A 104 -11.04 -5.89 4.76
N ASN A 105 -9.82 -6.30 4.43
CA ASN A 105 -8.59 -5.72 4.95
C ASN A 105 -8.38 -4.28 4.44
N ARG A 106 -8.60 -3.29 5.33
CA ARG A 106 -8.45 -1.86 5.01
C ARG A 106 -7.02 -1.54 4.55
N TYR A 107 -6.00 -2.12 5.19
CA TYR A 107 -4.60 -1.80 4.90
C TYR A 107 -4.23 -2.24 3.48
N ILE A 108 -4.56 -3.49 3.11
CA ILE A 108 -4.29 -4.01 1.77
C ILE A 108 -5.01 -3.20 0.70
N ARG A 109 -6.29 -2.90 0.93
CA ARG A 109 -7.08 -2.08 0.01
C ARG A 109 -6.44 -0.70 -0.20
N THR A 110 -6.01 -0.04 0.88
CA THR A 110 -5.34 1.26 0.79
C THR A 110 -4.07 1.17 -0.05
N MET A 111 -3.23 0.16 0.20
CA MET A 111 -2.00 -0.06 -0.57
C MET A 111 -2.26 -0.32 -2.06
N LEU A 112 -3.27 -1.12 -2.40
CA LEU A 112 -3.67 -1.36 -3.79
C LEU A 112 -4.17 -0.09 -4.48
N ILE A 113 -4.96 0.74 -3.78
CA ILE A 113 -5.44 2.02 -4.30
C ILE A 113 -4.27 2.99 -4.52
N HIS A 114 -3.29 3.05 -3.60
CA HIS A 114 -2.11 3.87 -3.79
C HIS A 114 -1.26 3.40 -4.97
N GLY A 115 -1.07 2.08 -5.12
CA GLY A 115 -0.41 1.49 -6.28
C GLY A 115 -1.12 1.90 -7.58
N ALA A 116 -2.43 1.69 -7.68
CA ALA A 116 -3.21 2.09 -8.85
C ALA A 116 -3.10 3.59 -9.16
N ARG A 117 -3.13 4.46 -8.14
CA ARG A 117 -2.98 5.91 -8.32
C ARG A 117 -1.57 6.31 -8.78
N SER A 118 -0.53 5.56 -8.39
CA SER A 118 0.83 5.74 -8.90
C SER A 118 0.86 5.50 -10.42
N VAL A 119 0.31 4.36 -10.88
CA VAL A 119 0.21 4.02 -12.32
C VAL A 119 -0.45 5.15 -13.08
N LEU A 120 -1.61 5.61 -12.60
CA LEU A 120 -2.42 6.62 -13.28
C LEU A 120 -1.72 7.98 -13.36
N LYS A 121 -0.77 8.25 -12.45
CA LYS A 121 0.03 9.48 -12.46
C LYS A 121 1.24 9.37 -13.39
N THR A 122 1.84 8.18 -13.51
CA THR A 122 3.04 7.95 -14.31
C THR A 122 2.73 7.61 -15.76
N CYS A 123 1.57 7.02 -16.04
CA CYS A 123 1.02 6.93 -17.38
C CYS A 123 0.64 8.34 -17.87
N SER A 124 1.53 9.01 -18.62
CA SER A 124 1.05 9.99 -19.58
C SER A 124 0.11 9.23 -20.51
N PHE A 125 -1.17 9.53 -20.42
CA PHE A 125 -2.15 8.90 -21.29
C PHE A 125 -1.70 9.05 -22.74
N TRP A 126 -1.59 7.90 -23.41
CA TRP A 126 -1.87 7.78 -24.83
C TRP A 126 -3.26 8.37 -25.08
N VAL A 127 -3.30 9.68 -25.28
CA VAL A 127 -4.38 10.36 -25.97
C VAL A 127 -4.12 10.06 -27.44
N ASN A 128 -4.89 9.11 -28.00
CA ASN A 128 -5.24 9.19 -29.40
C ASN A 128 -6.21 10.36 -29.58
#